data_AF-A0A4S9YXK3-F1
#
_entry.id   AF-A0A4S9YXK3-F1
#
_cell.length_a   1.000
_cell.length_b   1.000
_cell.length_c   1.000
_cell.angle_alpha   90.00
_cell.angle_beta   90.00
_cell.angle_gamma   90.00
#
_symmetry.space_group_name_H-M   'P 1'
#
loop_
_entity.id
_entity.type
_entity.pdbx_description
1 polymer ?
#
loop_
_entity_poly.entity_id
_entity_poly.type
_entity_poly.pdbx_seq_one_letter_code
_entity_poly.pdbx_strand_id
1 'polypeptide(L)'
;MKALIPTLLCSASALASHLPRTTSQNASSLVFTYGSAEQPDLVVAMSATTDGDFALHMSGSSKHSWIAVGTGTEMDGSMMFVLYGDGTKKGATLSTRSSTGHQEPSYVSSMEPQVSASSENGIHAATAYFRNSSAWMQNSIDMTSSKQPFIFALGPKTHGQTDSSPTAMIQRHVVYGSFTMDMTQALSSLASQANSENGTWTSSGASSAFDVSKDFDAGCVIHAVVMCLAFVIVFPLGALLLRLLSVRVHYLVQLTASLLVLVGLGSDIKASMWYTDNT
;
A
#
# COMPACT_ATOMS: atom_id res chain seq x y z
N MET A 1 -31.11 -72.36 25.90
CA MET A 1 -30.37 -71.70 24.80
C MET A 1 -31.10 -70.43 24.40
N LYS A 2 -30.58 -69.28 24.81
CA LYS A 2 -30.85 -67.94 24.26
C LYS A 2 -29.72 -67.05 24.79
N ALA A 3 -28.82 -66.66 23.89
CA ALA A 3 -27.63 -65.89 24.19
C ALA A 3 -28.00 -64.42 24.44
N LEU A 4 -27.47 -63.84 25.52
CA LEU A 4 -27.49 -62.39 25.76
C LEU A 4 -26.19 -61.79 25.19
N ILE A 5 -26.36 -60.88 24.24
CA ILE A 5 -25.29 -60.07 23.63
C ILE A 5 -25.08 -58.84 24.53
N PRO A 6 -23.85 -58.52 25.00
CA PRO A 6 -23.59 -57.27 25.69
C PRO A 6 -23.34 -56.16 24.67
N THR A 7 -24.19 -55.14 24.70
CA THR A 7 -24.04 -53.88 23.95
C THR A 7 -22.94 -53.03 24.60
N LEU A 8 -21.79 -52.87 23.94
CA LEU A 8 -20.78 -51.89 24.35
C LEU A 8 -21.25 -50.48 23.97
N LEU A 9 -21.50 -49.63 24.98
CA LEU A 9 -21.68 -48.19 24.81
C LEU A 9 -20.29 -47.54 24.74
N CYS A 10 -19.85 -47.16 23.54
CA CYS A 10 -18.62 -46.40 23.36
C CYS A 10 -18.89 -44.92 23.68
N SER A 11 -18.39 -44.42 24.80
CA SER A 11 -18.49 -43.01 25.18
C SER A 11 -17.36 -42.24 24.48
N ALA A 12 -17.69 -41.51 23.41
CA ALA A 12 -16.76 -40.59 22.78
C ALA A 12 -16.53 -39.40 23.70
N SER A 13 -15.40 -39.39 24.42
CA SER A 13 -14.94 -38.21 25.15
C SER A 13 -14.35 -37.23 24.14
N ALA A 14 -15.13 -36.20 23.77
CA ALA A 14 -14.63 -35.10 22.97
C ALA A 14 -13.65 -34.29 23.84
N LEU A 15 -12.35 -34.46 23.55
CA LEU A 15 -11.29 -33.63 24.10
C LEU A 15 -11.44 -32.24 23.47
N ALA A 16 -12.13 -31.32 24.16
CA ALA A 16 -12.20 -29.93 23.74
C ALA A 16 -10.80 -29.34 23.81
N SER A 17 -10.14 -29.19 22.66
CA SER A 17 -8.95 -28.38 22.52
C SER A 17 -9.26 -26.98 23.03
N HIS A 18 -8.67 -26.58 24.14
CA HIS A 18 -8.63 -25.20 24.61
C HIS A 18 -7.89 -24.37 23.55
N LEU A 19 -8.63 -23.83 22.58
CA LEU A 19 -8.22 -22.62 21.90
C LEU A 19 -8.04 -21.54 22.97
N PRO A 20 -6.93 -20.79 22.98
CA PRO A 20 -6.78 -19.68 23.90
C PRO A 20 -7.98 -18.76 23.69
N ARG A 21 -8.82 -18.62 24.73
CA ARG A 21 -9.80 -17.55 24.81
C ARG A 21 -9.00 -16.25 24.64
N THR A 22 -9.21 -15.55 23.53
CA THR A 22 -8.75 -14.17 23.36
C THR A 22 -9.38 -13.36 24.48
N THR A 23 -8.64 -13.20 25.57
CA THR A 23 -8.91 -12.16 26.53
C THR A 23 -8.81 -10.86 25.73
N SER A 24 -9.82 -10.01 25.83
CA SER A 24 -9.71 -8.60 25.48
C SER A 24 -8.57 -8.05 26.34
N GLN A 25 -7.35 -8.10 25.82
CA GLN A 25 -6.21 -7.50 26.46
C GLN A 25 -6.23 -6.04 26.05
N ASN A 26 -6.17 -5.18 27.05
CA ASN A 26 -6.06 -3.74 26.91
C ASN A 26 -4.72 -3.42 26.22
N ALA A 27 -4.70 -3.57 24.90
CA ALA A 27 -3.60 -3.24 24.05
C ALA A 27 -3.56 -1.72 23.95
N SER A 28 -2.50 -1.08 24.43
CA SER A 28 -2.23 0.33 24.15
C SER A 28 -1.83 0.44 22.68
N SER A 29 -2.80 0.31 21.76
CA SER A 29 -2.58 0.47 20.33
C SER A 29 -3.06 1.84 19.87
N LEU A 30 -2.17 2.57 19.24
CA LEU A 30 -2.50 3.77 18.48
C LEU A 30 -3.18 3.35 17.19
N VAL A 31 -4.17 4.11 16.75
CA VAL A 31 -4.89 3.85 15.50
C VAL A 31 -5.02 5.15 14.72
N PHE A 32 -4.64 5.11 13.45
CA PHE A 32 -4.92 6.13 12.46
C PHE A 32 -5.81 5.54 11.37
N THR A 33 -6.86 6.27 10.99
CA THR A 33 -7.76 5.91 9.90
C THR A 33 -7.87 7.04 8.89
N TYR A 34 -7.80 6.72 7.60
CA TYR A 34 -8.05 7.65 6.50
C TYR A 34 -9.12 7.09 5.56
N GLY A 35 -10.03 7.95 5.11
CA GLY A 35 -11.15 7.58 4.23
C GLY A 35 -12.51 7.61 4.96
N SER A 36 -13.46 6.81 4.47
CA SER A 36 -14.80 6.72 5.07
C SER A 36 -14.76 6.01 6.42
N ALA A 37 -15.62 6.43 7.36
CA ALA A 37 -15.77 5.77 8.66
C ALA A 37 -16.28 4.32 8.56
N GLU A 38 -17.05 3.99 7.52
CA GLU A 38 -17.61 2.65 7.32
C GLU A 38 -16.64 1.69 6.60
N GLN A 39 -15.82 2.24 5.70
CA GLN A 39 -14.82 1.50 4.92
C GLN A 39 -13.59 2.41 4.71
N PRO A 40 -12.65 2.43 5.67
CA PRO A 40 -11.46 3.25 5.55
C PRO A 40 -10.61 2.79 4.36
N ASP A 41 -10.04 3.76 3.63
CA ASP A 41 -9.10 3.49 2.55
C ASP A 41 -7.74 3.06 3.12
N LEU A 42 -7.41 3.50 4.34
CA LEU A 42 -6.24 3.08 5.10
C LEU A 42 -6.54 3.07 6.61
N VAL A 43 -6.11 2.00 7.26
CA VAL A 43 -6.01 1.84 8.71
C VAL A 43 -4.56 1.51 9.03
N VAL A 44 -4.01 2.20 10.01
CA VAL A 44 -2.70 1.90 10.58
C VAL A 44 -2.88 1.80 12.08
N ALA A 45 -2.38 0.73 12.67
CA ALA A 45 -2.32 0.63 14.12
C ALA A 45 -0.97 0.14 14.59
N MET A 46 -0.49 0.71 15.69
CA MET A 46 0.87 0.47 16.18
C MET A 46 0.87 0.23 17.69
N SER A 47 1.72 -0.69 18.13
CA SER A 47 2.04 -0.91 19.54
C SER A 47 3.52 -1.32 19.67
N ALA A 48 4.12 -1.04 20.82
CA ALA A 48 5.52 -1.35 21.09
C ALA A 48 5.73 -1.79 22.53
N THR A 49 6.82 -2.51 22.78
CA THR A 49 7.29 -2.81 24.13
C THR A 49 8.50 -1.96 24.50
N THR A 50 8.74 -1.82 25.80
CA THR A 50 9.97 -1.21 26.33
C THR A 50 11.23 -1.96 25.93
N ASP A 51 11.11 -3.24 25.59
CA ASP A 51 12.22 -4.12 25.21
C ASP A 51 12.57 -4.02 23.71
N GLY A 52 11.85 -3.18 22.97
CA GLY A 52 12.13 -2.89 21.57
C GLY A 52 11.43 -3.79 20.56
N ASP A 53 10.37 -4.50 20.97
CA ASP A 53 9.47 -5.18 20.02
C ASP A 53 8.41 -4.20 19.53
N PHE A 54 8.00 -4.35 18.27
CA PHE A 54 7.02 -3.47 17.62
C PHE A 54 6.05 -4.27 16.79
N ALA A 55 4.76 -3.93 16.91
CA ALA A 55 3.70 -4.50 16.11
C ALA A 55 3.06 -3.39 15.26
N LEU A 56 2.90 -3.67 13.98
CA LEU A 56 2.22 -2.84 13.01
C LEU A 56 1.07 -3.63 12.41
N HIS A 57 -0.13 -3.08 12.48
CA HIS A 57 -1.26 -3.52 11.68
C HIS A 57 -1.53 -2.49 10.59
N MET A 58 -1.77 -2.96 9.38
CA MET A 58 -2.24 -2.16 8.25
C MET A 58 -3.41 -2.86 7.60
N SER A 59 -4.46 -2.11 7.26
CA SER A 59 -5.50 -2.61 6.37
C SER A 59 -6.09 -1.50 5.51
N GLY A 60 -6.73 -1.85 4.40
CA GLY A 60 -7.34 -0.88 3.52
C GLY A 60 -8.03 -1.50 2.32
N SER A 61 -8.78 -0.68 1.60
CA SER A 61 -9.58 -1.15 0.47
C SER A 61 -8.70 -1.61 -0.70
N SER A 62 -9.02 -2.76 -1.29
CA SER A 62 -8.41 -3.27 -2.52
C SER A 62 -8.76 -2.45 -3.77
N LYS A 63 -9.51 -1.34 -3.61
CA LYS A 63 -9.69 -0.31 -4.64
C LYS A 63 -8.38 0.37 -5.00
N HIS A 64 -7.43 0.42 -4.08
CA HIS A 64 -6.09 0.94 -4.32
C HIS A 64 -5.14 -0.22 -4.61
N SER A 65 -4.26 -0.05 -5.60
CA SER A 65 -3.28 -1.07 -5.97
C SER A 65 -2.30 -1.41 -4.85
N TRP A 66 -2.06 -0.44 -3.96
CA TRP A 66 -1.30 -0.57 -2.72
C TRP A 66 -1.69 0.55 -1.75
N ILE A 67 -1.39 0.36 -0.46
CA ILE A 67 -1.50 1.39 0.58
C ILE A 67 -0.19 1.45 1.37
N ALA A 68 0.19 2.61 1.89
CA ALA A 68 1.43 2.76 2.64
C ALA A 68 1.33 3.74 3.80
N VAL A 69 2.19 3.49 4.79
CA VAL A 69 2.53 4.44 5.85
C VAL A 69 4.04 4.58 5.92
N GLY A 70 4.53 5.79 6.08
CA GLY A 70 5.94 6.12 6.23
C GLY A 70 6.19 6.96 7.48
N THR A 71 7.39 6.86 8.02
CA THR A 71 7.87 7.68 9.14
C THR A 71 8.38 9.04 8.65
N GLY A 72 8.38 10.05 9.52
CA GLY A 72 8.91 11.37 9.17
C GLY A 72 7.89 12.26 8.47
N THR A 73 8.37 13.32 7.82
CA THR A 73 7.55 14.36 7.18
C THR A 73 7.55 14.32 5.66
N GLU A 74 8.44 13.54 5.06
CA GLU A 74 8.58 13.40 3.61
C GLU A 74 9.05 11.99 3.26
N MET A 75 9.01 11.66 1.97
CA MET A 75 9.35 10.32 1.47
C MET A 75 10.86 10.04 1.51
N ASP A 76 11.67 11.08 1.32
CA ASP A 76 13.13 11.00 1.41
C ASP A 76 13.57 10.63 2.83
N GLY A 77 14.38 9.58 2.95
CA GLY A 77 14.84 9.07 4.24
C GLY A 77 13.76 8.38 5.07
N SER A 78 12.52 8.31 4.59
CA SER A 78 11.42 7.64 5.29
C SER A 78 11.64 6.13 5.31
N MET A 79 11.37 5.53 6.46
CA MET A 79 11.04 4.11 6.52
C MET A 79 9.54 3.95 6.24
N MET A 80 9.24 3.13 5.23
CA MET A 80 7.90 2.93 4.70
C MET A 80 7.47 1.46 4.84
N PHE A 81 6.19 1.26 5.11
CA PHE A 81 5.52 -0.01 5.07
C PHE A 81 4.48 0.05 3.97
N VAL A 82 4.59 -0.84 2.98
CA VAL A 82 3.72 -0.87 1.82
C VAL A 82 2.97 -2.19 1.79
N LEU A 83 1.64 -2.12 1.76
CA LEU A 83 0.74 -3.28 1.70
C LEU A 83 0.06 -3.33 0.34
N TYR A 84 0.12 -4.48 -0.32
CA TYR A 84 -0.56 -4.74 -1.59
C TYR A 84 -1.04 -6.18 -1.71
N GLY A 85 -2.02 -6.41 -2.58
CA GLY A 85 -2.50 -7.77 -2.89
C GLY A 85 -1.44 -8.62 -3.59
N ASP A 86 -1.50 -9.93 -3.40
CA ASP A 86 -0.55 -10.91 -3.94
C ASP A 86 -0.91 -11.43 -5.35
N GLY A 87 -1.78 -10.74 -6.08
CA GLY A 87 -2.35 -11.20 -7.36
C GLY A 87 -3.35 -12.36 -7.28
N THR A 88 -3.30 -13.19 -6.23
CA THR A 88 -4.20 -14.34 -6.02
C THR A 88 -5.56 -13.94 -5.44
N LYS A 89 -5.68 -12.68 -4.99
CA LYS A 89 -6.83 -12.09 -4.28
C LYS A 89 -7.15 -12.74 -2.94
N LYS A 90 -6.32 -13.67 -2.47
CA LYS A 90 -6.46 -14.36 -1.19
C LYS A 90 -5.35 -14.00 -0.20
N GLY A 91 -4.20 -13.57 -0.69
CA GLY A 91 -3.11 -13.06 0.14
C GLY A 91 -2.84 -11.58 -0.08
N ALA A 92 -2.02 -11.04 0.80
CA ALA A 92 -1.43 -9.72 0.67
C ALA A 92 0.04 -9.81 1.06
N THR A 93 0.82 -8.84 0.61
CA THR A 93 2.25 -8.74 0.86
C THR A 93 2.50 -7.42 1.57
N LEU A 94 3.17 -7.48 2.72
CA LEU A 94 3.71 -6.31 3.39
C LEU A 94 5.20 -6.20 3.06
N SER A 95 5.60 -5.07 2.49
CA SER A 95 6.98 -4.77 2.11
C SER A 95 7.51 -3.61 2.94
N THR A 96 8.66 -3.79 3.58
CA THR A 96 9.41 -2.73 4.25
C THR A 96 10.34 -2.06 3.25
N ARG A 97 10.18 -0.75 3.07
CA ARG A 97 10.90 0.00 2.04
C ARG A 97 11.53 1.28 2.59
N SER A 98 12.51 1.79 1.85
CA SER A 98 13.08 3.11 2.08
C SER A 98 13.50 3.74 0.74
N SER A 99 13.63 5.06 0.72
CA SER A 99 14.06 5.82 -0.45
C SER A 99 15.07 6.88 -0.04
N THR A 100 15.99 7.18 -0.95
CA THR A 100 16.77 8.43 -0.95
C THR A 100 16.16 9.29 -2.04
N GLY A 101 15.40 10.32 -1.66
CA GLY A 101 14.65 11.19 -2.57
C GLY A 101 13.26 10.68 -2.96
N HIS A 102 12.74 11.25 -4.05
CA HIS A 102 11.34 11.12 -4.51
C HIS A 102 11.13 10.00 -5.55
N GLN A 103 12.03 9.01 -5.55
CA GLN A 103 12.03 7.85 -6.44
C GLN A 103 11.31 6.64 -5.83
N GLU A 104 11.12 5.57 -6.62
CA GLU A 104 10.48 4.37 -6.11
C GLU A 104 11.24 3.80 -4.89
N PRO A 105 10.58 3.60 -3.73
CA PRO A 105 11.22 3.02 -2.57
C PRO A 105 11.67 1.59 -2.84
N SER A 106 12.87 1.27 -2.39
CA SER A 106 13.46 -0.06 -2.50
C SER A 106 13.22 -0.87 -1.23
N TYR A 107 13.05 -2.18 -1.39
CA TYR A 107 12.88 -3.11 -0.28
C TYR A 107 14.12 -3.18 0.62
N VAL A 108 13.91 -3.26 1.93
CA VAL A 108 14.98 -3.28 2.93
C VAL A 108 14.94 -4.59 3.72
N SER A 109 15.80 -5.53 3.34
CA SER A 109 15.84 -6.88 3.91
C SER A 109 16.28 -6.93 5.38
N SER A 110 16.97 -5.91 5.88
CA SER A 110 17.37 -5.84 7.29
C SER A 110 16.20 -5.55 8.25
N MET A 111 15.00 -5.29 7.72
CA MET A 111 13.78 -5.01 8.49
C MET A 111 12.69 -6.05 8.23
N GLU A 112 13.05 -7.33 8.06
CA GLU A 112 12.08 -8.39 7.77
C GLU A 112 11.22 -8.71 9.02
N PRO A 113 9.89 -8.47 8.97
CA PRO A 113 9.00 -8.81 10.08
C PRO A 113 8.49 -10.24 10.00
N GLN A 114 8.00 -10.76 11.13
CA GLN A 114 7.05 -11.87 11.09
C GLN A 114 5.68 -11.32 10.66
N VAL A 115 5.22 -11.68 9.46
CA VAL A 115 3.99 -11.12 8.86
C VAL A 115 2.89 -12.17 8.81
N SER A 116 1.69 -11.75 9.19
CA SER A 116 0.42 -12.43 8.87
C SER A 116 -0.40 -11.50 7.99
N ALA A 117 -0.68 -11.90 6.76
CA ALA A 117 -1.40 -11.09 5.79
C ALA A 117 -2.57 -11.85 5.17
N SER A 118 -3.64 -11.12 4.85
CA SER A 118 -4.85 -11.66 4.24
C SER A 118 -5.46 -10.68 3.24
N SER A 119 -6.25 -11.23 2.32
CA SER A 119 -7.07 -10.46 1.39
C SER A 119 -8.47 -11.04 1.38
N GLU A 120 -9.42 -10.34 2.02
CA GLU A 120 -10.80 -10.81 2.20
C GLU A 120 -11.78 -9.67 1.96
N ASN A 121 -12.91 -9.95 1.31
CA ASN A 121 -14.00 -8.99 1.09
C ASN A 121 -13.58 -7.62 0.51
N GLY A 122 -12.54 -7.61 -0.33
CA GLY A 122 -12.03 -6.37 -0.93
C GLY A 122 -11.22 -5.50 0.03
N ILE A 123 -10.67 -6.09 1.09
CA ILE A 123 -9.76 -5.46 2.04
C ILE A 123 -8.46 -6.27 2.05
N HIS A 124 -7.33 -5.58 1.91
CA HIS A 124 -6.02 -6.14 2.20
C HIS A 124 -5.69 -5.81 3.65
N ALA A 125 -5.20 -6.78 4.42
CA ALA A 125 -4.79 -6.60 5.80
C ALA A 125 -3.47 -7.31 6.05
N ALA A 126 -2.60 -6.71 6.85
CA ALA A 126 -1.38 -7.33 7.34
C ALA A 126 -1.09 -6.89 8.76
N THR A 127 -0.65 -7.84 9.57
CA THR A 127 -0.04 -7.58 10.87
C THR A 127 1.40 -8.05 10.82
N ALA A 128 2.33 -7.15 11.11
CA ALA A 128 3.76 -7.39 11.19
C ALA A 128 4.27 -7.25 12.61
N TYR A 129 5.11 -8.20 13.02
CA TYR A 129 5.83 -8.18 14.29
C TYR A 129 7.32 -8.10 14.04
N PHE A 130 7.93 -7.07 14.61
CA PHE A 130 9.36 -6.82 14.57
C PHE A 130 9.92 -7.12 15.95
N ARG A 131 10.94 -7.99 16.00
CA ARG A 131 11.64 -8.33 17.24
C ARG A 131 12.96 -7.60 17.32
N ASN A 132 13.29 -7.08 18.49
CA ASN A 132 14.54 -6.34 18.71
C ASN A 132 14.77 -5.25 17.63
N SER A 133 13.72 -4.51 17.29
CA SER A 133 13.73 -3.47 16.26
C SER A 133 14.26 -2.12 16.75
N SER A 134 14.73 -2.06 17.99
CA SER A 134 15.21 -0.85 18.66
C SER A 134 16.21 -0.05 17.83
N ALA A 135 17.11 -0.71 17.09
CA ALA A 135 18.17 -0.04 16.33
C ALA A 135 17.65 0.82 15.17
N TRP A 136 16.66 0.35 14.42
CA TRP A 136 16.07 1.14 13.33
C TRP A 136 14.90 1.99 13.81
N MET A 137 14.13 1.51 14.81
CA MET A 137 13.03 2.30 15.37
C MET A 137 13.52 3.59 15.98
N GLN A 138 14.60 3.59 16.76
CA GLN A 138 15.12 4.83 17.36
C GLN A 138 15.53 5.89 16.33
N ASN A 139 15.91 5.48 15.13
CA ASN A 139 16.30 6.40 14.07
C ASN A 139 15.09 6.97 13.30
N SER A 140 13.91 6.34 13.38
CA SER A 140 12.75 6.69 12.56
C SER A 140 11.47 7.00 13.36
N ILE A 141 11.37 6.53 14.61
CA ILE A 141 10.22 6.61 15.49
C ILE A 141 10.70 6.94 16.91
N ASP A 142 10.42 8.16 17.37
CA ASP A 142 10.64 8.56 18.74
C ASP A 142 9.46 8.12 19.62
N MET A 143 9.67 7.05 20.39
CA MET A 143 8.67 6.49 21.32
C MET A 143 8.33 7.43 22.48
N THR A 144 9.07 8.53 22.66
CA THR A 144 8.83 9.54 23.70
C THR A 144 8.08 10.77 23.17
N SER A 145 7.87 10.85 21.85
CA SER A 145 7.20 11.98 21.21
C SER A 145 5.69 11.83 21.25
N SER A 146 5.00 12.88 21.70
CA SER A 146 3.54 12.98 21.61
C SER A 146 3.03 13.48 20.25
N LYS A 147 3.94 13.78 19.32
CA LYS A 147 3.64 14.27 17.97
C LYS A 147 4.63 13.69 16.95
N GLN A 148 4.84 12.38 16.99
CA GLN A 148 5.70 11.71 16.01
C GLN A 148 5.09 11.89 14.61
N PRO A 149 5.83 12.46 13.65
CA PRO A 149 5.33 12.64 12.29
C PRO A 149 5.33 11.33 11.50
N PHE A 150 4.26 11.15 10.74
CA PHE A 150 4.10 10.09 9.76
C PHE A 150 3.49 10.66 8.48
N ILE A 151 3.75 9.99 7.38
CA ILE A 151 3.12 10.20 6.09
C ILE A 151 2.31 8.97 5.71
N PHE A 152 1.28 9.15 4.90
CA PHE A 152 0.53 8.06 4.30
C PHE A 152 0.40 8.27 2.80
N ALA A 153 0.21 7.17 2.07
CA ALA A 153 0.02 7.21 0.64
C ALA A 153 -0.88 6.07 0.15
N LEU A 154 -1.64 6.33 -0.91
CA LEU A 154 -2.50 5.37 -1.58
C LEU A 154 -2.11 5.28 -3.06
N GLY A 155 -1.90 4.04 -3.53
CA GLY A 155 -1.61 3.74 -4.93
C GLY A 155 -2.79 4.02 -5.86
N PRO A 156 -2.57 4.00 -7.19
CA PRO A 156 -3.62 4.21 -8.18
C PRO A 156 -4.77 3.21 -8.03
N LYS A 157 -5.97 3.62 -8.45
CA LYS A 157 -7.18 2.78 -8.46
C LYS A 157 -7.27 1.87 -9.69
N THR A 158 -6.14 1.29 -10.08
CA THR A 158 -5.98 0.42 -11.25
C THR A 158 -6.09 -1.06 -10.85
N HIS A 159 -5.86 -1.98 -11.79
CA HIS A 159 -5.73 -3.39 -11.46
C HIS A 159 -4.64 -3.56 -10.39
N GLY A 160 -5.01 -4.19 -9.26
CA GLY A 160 -4.11 -4.35 -8.11
C GLY A 160 -2.81 -5.07 -8.46
N GLN A 161 -1.81 -4.92 -7.60
CA GLN A 161 -0.52 -5.58 -7.79
C GLN A 161 -0.70 -7.08 -8.04
N THR A 162 0.00 -7.59 -9.04
CA THR A 162 -0.05 -9.01 -9.44
C THR A 162 1.16 -9.81 -8.97
N ASP A 163 2.22 -9.09 -8.56
CA ASP A 163 3.44 -9.67 -8.00
C ASP A 163 3.35 -9.73 -6.47
N SER A 164 3.46 -10.93 -5.92
CA SER A 164 3.47 -11.21 -4.48
C SER A 164 4.85 -11.03 -3.83
N SER A 165 5.87 -10.63 -4.61
CA SER A 165 7.20 -10.36 -4.11
C SER A 165 7.24 -9.10 -3.25
N PRO A 166 7.97 -9.08 -2.11
CA PRO A 166 8.21 -7.84 -1.36
C PRO A 166 9.01 -6.79 -2.15
N THR A 167 9.61 -7.19 -3.27
CA THR A 167 10.40 -6.31 -4.17
C THR A 167 9.62 -5.86 -5.41
N ALA A 168 8.33 -6.17 -5.50
CA ALA A 168 7.50 -5.84 -6.66
C ALA A 168 7.52 -4.33 -6.99
N MET A 169 7.58 -3.97 -8.27
CA MET A 169 7.53 -2.56 -8.69
C MET A 169 6.14 -1.97 -8.38
N ILE A 170 6.08 -0.80 -7.75
CA ILE A 170 4.84 -0.11 -7.42
C ILE A 170 4.70 1.20 -8.18
N GLN A 171 3.48 1.49 -8.63
CA GLN A 171 3.17 2.77 -9.29
C GLN A 171 3.16 3.91 -8.26
N ARG A 172 3.45 5.14 -8.71
CA ARG A 172 3.37 6.33 -7.86
C ARG A 172 1.99 6.50 -7.21
N HIS A 173 1.97 6.98 -5.96
CA HIS A 173 0.74 7.29 -5.24
C HIS A 173 -0.13 8.34 -5.94
N VAL A 174 -1.45 8.21 -5.83
CA VAL A 174 -2.43 9.20 -6.30
C VAL A 174 -3.04 10.02 -5.17
N VAL A 175 -2.84 9.59 -3.93
CA VAL A 175 -3.21 10.35 -2.72
C VAL A 175 -2.08 10.19 -1.73
N TYR A 176 -1.67 11.28 -1.10
CA TYR A 176 -0.71 11.26 -0.01
C TYR A 176 -0.98 12.41 0.95
N GLY A 177 -0.44 12.32 2.16
CA GLY A 177 -0.56 13.37 3.16
C GLY A 177 0.16 12.98 4.44
N SER A 178 -0.04 13.79 5.47
CA SER A 178 0.69 13.69 6.73
C SER A 178 -0.28 13.53 7.90
N PHE A 179 0.22 12.94 8.98
CA PHE A 179 -0.46 12.85 10.26
C PHE A 179 0.57 12.73 11.38
N THR A 180 0.15 12.89 12.63
CA THR A 180 1.00 12.67 13.79
C THR A 180 0.38 11.65 14.72
N MET A 181 1.22 10.88 15.42
CA MET A 181 0.78 9.96 16.47
C MET A 181 1.48 10.26 17.80
N ASP A 182 0.76 10.03 18.89
CA ASP A 182 1.27 10.16 20.25
C ASP A 182 1.91 8.84 20.68
N MET A 183 3.20 8.67 20.35
CA MET A 183 3.93 7.43 20.60
C MET A 183 4.11 7.13 22.09
N THR A 184 3.91 8.12 22.98
CA THR A 184 3.92 7.89 24.43
C THR A 184 2.81 6.94 24.88
N GLN A 185 1.75 6.81 24.08
CA GLN A 185 0.62 5.90 24.32
C GLN A 185 0.78 4.55 23.60
N ALA A 186 1.84 4.32 22.83
CA ALA A 186 2.06 3.04 22.12
C ALA A 186 2.72 1.95 22.99
N LEU A 187 3.26 2.33 24.15
CA LEU A 187 4.01 1.40 25.01
C LEU A 187 3.06 0.53 25.84
N SER A 188 3.22 -0.79 25.71
CA SER A 188 2.56 -1.81 26.54
C SER A 188 3.55 -2.88 26.97
N SER A 189 3.19 -3.68 27.99
CA SER A 189 4.01 -4.81 28.46
C SER A 189 4.17 -5.92 27.41
N LEU A 190 3.34 -5.92 26.37
CA LEU A 190 3.39 -6.80 25.22
C LEU A 190 3.02 -6.01 23.96
N ALA A 191 3.73 -6.19 22.86
CA ALA A 191 3.32 -5.68 21.55
C ALA A 191 2.17 -6.57 21.05
N SER A 192 0.94 -6.22 21.45
CA SER A 192 -0.26 -6.96 21.07
C SER A 192 -0.83 -6.44 19.75
N GLN A 193 -1.48 -7.34 19.03
CA GLN A 193 -2.24 -7.00 17.84
C GLN A 193 -3.30 -5.95 18.19
N ALA A 194 -3.29 -4.82 17.49
CA ALA A 194 -4.40 -3.89 17.55
C ALA A 194 -5.66 -4.64 17.07
N ASN A 195 -6.74 -4.55 17.84
CA ASN A 195 -7.97 -5.26 17.54
C ASN A 195 -9.08 -4.23 17.34
N SER A 196 -9.79 -4.32 16.22
CA SER A 196 -10.93 -3.43 15.96
C SER A 196 -12.06 -3.72 16.96
N GLU A 197 -12.62 -2.69 17.60
CA GLU A 197 -13.82 -2.87 18.40
C GLU A 197 -15.00 -3.20 17.49
N ASN A 198 -15.54 -4.41 17.62
CA ASN A 198 -16.72 -4.86 16.87
C ASN A 198 -16.57 -4.80 15.32
N GLY A 199 -15.33 -4.91 14.82
CA GLY A 199 -15.00 -4.83 13.40
C GLY A 199 -14.81 -3.40 12.87
N THR A 200 -14.93 -2.38 13.72
CA THR A 200 -14.77 -0.97 13.36
C THR A 200 -13.45 -0.42 13.87
N TRP A 201 -12.71 0.27 13.00
CA TRP A 201 -11.50 0.99 13.37
C TRP A 201 -11.83 2.46 13.64
N THR A 202 -11.44 2.95 14.81
CA THR A 202 -11.59 4.34 15.21
C THR A 202 -10.21 4.92 15.50
N SER A 203 -9.94 6.14 15.03
CA SER A 203 -8.65 6.77 15.29
C SER A 203 -8.47 7.03 16.80
N SER A 204 -7.32 6.67 17.34
CA SER A 204 -6.94 6.82 18.75
C SER A 204 -5.46 7.19 18.85
N GLY A 205 -5.15 8.24 19.62
CA GLY A 205 -3.78 8.75 19.74
C GLY A 205 -3.12 9.15 18.42
N ALA A 206 -3.92 9.46 17.39
CA ALA A 206 -3.49 9.99 16.11
C ALA A 206 -4.24 11.30 15.80
N SER A 207 -3.58 12.21 15.07
CA SER A 207 -4.24 13.40 14.53
C SER A 207 -5.08 13.04 13.30
N SER A 208 -6.00 13.92 12.92
CA SER A 208 -6.56 13.91 11.57
C SER A 208 -5.45 14.07 10.53
N ALA A 209 -5.67 13.52 9.33
CA ALA A 209 -4.81 13.74 8.17
C ALA A 209 -4.78 15.23 7.79
N PHE A 210 -3.61 15.74 7.46
CA PHE A 210 -3.36 17.09 6.97
C PHE A 210 -2.41 17.07 5.76
N ASP A 211 -2.28 18.21 5.08
CA ASP A 211 -1.48 18.36 3.84
C ASP A 211 -1.81 17.32 2.75
N VAL A 212 -3.09 16.91 2.71
CA VAL A 212 -3.56 15.86 1.80
C VAL A 212 -3.57 16.38 0.38
N SER A 213 -2.80 15.73 -0.47
CA SER A 213 -2.67 16.04 -1.88
C SER A 213 -3.13 14.88 -2.76
N LYS A 214 -3.63 15.22 -3.95
CA LYS A 214 -3.99 14.25 -4.98
C LYS A 214 -3.06 14.41 -6.17
N ASP A 215 -2.51 13.31 -6.64
CA ASP A 215 -1.64 13.25 -7.80
C ASP A 215 -2.31 12.49 -8.96
N PHE A 216 -1.94 12.84 -10.18
CA PHE A 216 -2.45 12.22 -11.39
C PHE A 216 -1.38 12.20 -12.48
N ASP A 217 -1.24 11.04 -13.13
CA ASP A 217 -0.27 10.82 -14.20
C ASP A 217 -0.76 11.38 -15.54
N ALA A 218 -0.81 12.71 -15.64
CA ALA A 218 -1.21 13.40 -16.88
C ALA A 218 -0.22 13.14 -18.02
N GLY A 219 1.07 12.93 -17.71
CA GLY A 219 2.11 12.69 -18.70
C GLY A 219 1.85 11.41 -19.49
N CYS A 220 1.59 10.30 -18.80
CA CYS A 220 1.25 9.03 -19.44
C CYS A 220 -0.05 9.10 -20.25
N VAL A 221 -1.08 9.81 -19.75
CA VAL A 221 -2.34 9.97 -20.49
C VAL A 221 -2.14 10.77 -21.78
N ILE A 222 -1.39 11.88 -21.71
CA ILE A 222 -1.08 12.70 -22.89
C ILE A 222 -0.25 11.88 -23.90
N HIS A 223 0.77 11.15 -23.45
CA HIS A 223 1.56 10.28 -24.30
C HIS A 223 0.66 9.27 -25.04
N ALA A 224 -0.15 8.51 -24.30
CA ALA A 224 -1.00 7.47 -24.88
C ALA A 224 -1.98 8.03 -25.92
N VAL A 225 -2.68 9.13 -25.59
CA VAL A 225 -3.68 9.72 -26.49
C VAL A 225 -3.04 10.32 -27.74
N VAL A 226 -1.97 11.10 -27.57
CA VAL A 226 -1.31 11.79 -28.69
C VAL A 226 -0.60 10.80 -29.61
N MET A 227 0.04 9.76 -29.05
CA MET A 227 0.69 8.71 -29.84
C MET A 227 -0.34 7.86 -30.59
N CYS A 228 -1.46 7.49 -29.95
CA CYS A 228 -2.56 6.81 -30.65
C CYS A 228 -3.12 7.66 -31.79
N LEU A 229 -3.41 8.94 -31.54
CA LEU A 229 -3.89 9.85 -32.58
C LEU A 229 -2.89 9.93 -33.75
N ALA A 230 -1.61 10.11 -33.47
CA ALA A 230 -0.58 10.20 -34.50
C ALA A 230 -0.49 8.92 -35.33
N PHE A 231 -0.27 7.76 -34.70
CA PHE A 231 0.05 6.50 -35.38
C PHE A 231 -1.17 5.75 -35.93
N VAL A 232 -2.33 5.83 -35.29
CA VAL A 232 -3.52 5.09 -35.72
C VAL A 232 -4.37 5.90 -36.69
N ILE A 233 -4.35 7.23 -36.59
CA ILE A 233 -5.24 8.09 -37.37
C ILE A 233 -4.45 8.94 -38.37
N VAL A 234 -3.57 9.82 -37.91
CA VAL A 234 -2.99 10.87 -38.76
C VAL A 234 -1.98 10.31 -39.77
N PHE A 235 -1.08 9.41 -39.35
CA PHE A 235 -0.11 8.77 -40.24
C PHE A 235 -0.78 7.92 -41.34
N PRO A 236 -1.72 7.00 -41.03
CA PRO A 236 -2.46 6.24 -42.04
C PRO A 236 -3.29 7.13 -42.97
N LEU A 237 -3.92 8.19 -42.43
CA LEU A 237 -4.64 9.17 -43.23
C LEU A 237 -3.70 9.85 -44.24
N GLY A 238 -2.49 10.21 -43.83
CA GLY A 238 -1.47 10.75 -44.74
C GLY A 238 -1.16 9.81 -45.91
N ALA A 239 -1.06 8.50 -45.67
CA ALA A 239 -0.83 7.50 -46.72
C ALA A 239 -2.05 7.34 -47.66
N LEU A 240 -3.27 7.42 -47.13
CA LEU A 240 -4.50 7.40 -47.94
C LEU A 240 -4.61 8.65 -48.84
N LEU A 241 -4.38 9.84 -48.28
CA LEU A 241 -4.47 11.10 -49.01
C LEU A 241 -3.38 11.25 -50.08
N LEU A 242 -2.24 10.55 -49.94
CA LEU A 242 -1.25 10.45 -51.01
C LEU A 242 -1.84 9.82 -52.28
N ARG A 243 -2.73 8.84 -52.13
CA ARG A 243 -3.41 8.17 -53.26
C ARG A 243 -4.55 8.99 -53.84
N LEU A 244 -5.24 9.79 -53.01
CA LEU A 244 -6.47 10.47 -53.40
C LEU A 244 -6.27 11.92 -53.85
N LEU A 245 -5.24 12.60 -53.34
CA LEU A 245 -5.05 14.04 -53.54
C LEU A 245 -3.68 14.33 -54.17
N SER A 246 -2.70 14.75 -53.36
CA SER A 246 -1.38 15.17 -53.87
C SER A 246 -0.28 14.93 -52.84
N VAL A 247 0.95 14.89 -53.34
CA VAL A 247 2.17 14.78 -52.52
C VAL A 247 2.30 15.95 -51.53
N ARG A 248 1.82 17.16 -51.89
CA ARG A 248 1.87 18.32 -51.00
C ARG A 248 0.99 18.12 -49.76
N VAL A 249 -0.23 17.61 -49.95
CA VAL A 249 -1.14 17.31 -48.83
C VAL A 249 -0.58 16.18 -47.97
N HIS A 250 -0.03 15.13 -48.59
CA HIS A 250 0.65 14.06 -47.86
C HIS A 250 1.76 14.62 -46.96
N TYR A 251 2.68 15.41 -47.52
CA TYR A 251 3.78 15.99 -46.74
C TYR A 251 3.30 16.86 -45.57
N LEU A 252 2.26 17.68 -45.76
CA LEU A 252 1.70 18.49 -44.67
C LEU A 252 1.10 17.64 -43.54
N VAL A 253 0.39 16.56 -43.88
CA VAL A 253 -0.18 15.65 -42.88
C VAL A 253 0.93 14.88 -42.14
N GLN A 254 1.99 14.47 -42.85
CA GLN A 254 3.16 13.83 -42.26
C GLN A 254 3.92 14.76 -41.30
N LEU A 255 4.06 16.04 -41.65
CA LEU A 255 4.65 17.05 -40.77
C LEU A 255 3.83 17.20 -39.49
N THR A 256 2.50 17.35 -39.60
CA THR A 256 1.60 17.46 -38.44
C THR A 256 1.66 16.21 -37.56
N ALA A 257 1.65 15.01 -38.14
CA ALA A 257 1.79 13.76 -37.39
C ALA A 257 3.13 13.70 -36.63
N SER A 258 4.21 14.12 -37.28
CA SER A 258 5.55 14.16 -36.66
C SER A 258 5.61 15.13 -35.47
N LEU A 259 4.97 16.30 -35.58
CA LEU A 259 4.86 17.24 -34.47
C LEU A 259 4.09 16.64 -33.29
N LEU A 260 2.99 15.92 -33.55
CA LEU A 260 2.26 15.21 -32.49
C LEU A 260 3.15 14.16 -31.80
N VAL A 261 3.95 13.40 -32.56
CA VAL A 261 4.91 12.45 -31.97
C VAL A 261 5.92 13.14 -31.06
N LEU A 262 6.44 14.31 -31.46
CA LEU A 262 7.37 15.07 -30.61
C LEU A 262 6.71 15.53 -29.31
N VAL A 263 5.44 15.94 -29.35
CA VAL A 263 4.67 16.27 -28.14
C VAL A 263 4.49 15.03 -27.25
N GLY A 264 4.09 13.90 -27.82
CA GLY A 264 3.91 12.64 -27.09
C GLY A 264 5.21 12.10 -26.47
N LEU A 265 6.33 12.26 -27.16
CA LEU A 265 7.66 11.93 -26.65
C LEU A 265 8.07 12.87 -25.50
N GLY A 266 7.85 14.17 -25.66
CA GLY A 266 8.16 15.15 -24.61
C GLY A 266 7.37 14.92 -23.32
N SER A 267 6.09 14.53 -23.42
CA SER A 267 5.29 14.18 -22.25
C SER A 267 5.79 12.92 -21.53
N ASP A 268 6.27 11.93 -22.27
CA ASP A 268 6.80 10.68 -21.72
C ASP A 268 8.12 10.88 -20.98
N ILE A 269 9.04 11.65 -21.57
CA ILE A 269 10.31 12.02 -20.92
C ILE A 269 10.03 12.73 -19.59
N LYS A 270 9.09 13.69 -19.59
CA LYS A 270 8.69 14.38 -18.36
C LYS A 270 8.10 13.41 -17.33
N ALA A 271 7.27 12.46 -17.76
CA ALA A 271 6.70 11.44 -16.90
C ALA A 271 7.76 10.47 -16.34
N SER A 272 8.83 10.21 -17.07
CA SER A 272 9.95 9.39 -16.59
C SER A 272 10.80 10.10 -15.54
N MET A 273 11.02 11.40 -15.66
CA MET A 273 11.83 12.19 -14.71
C MET A 273 11.24 12.14 -13.30
N TRP A 274 9.91 12.17 -13.22
CA TRP A 274 9.16 11.95 -11.99
C TRP A 274 9.61 10.71 -11.20
N TYR A 275 9.96 9.60 -11.85
CA TYR A 275 10.41 8.39 -11.16
C TYR A 275 11.91 8.37 -10.82
N THR A 276 12.68 9.34 -11.31
CA THR A 276 14.15 9.30 -11.33
C THR A 276 14.81 10.53 -10.67
N ASP A 277 14.05 11.57 -10.32
CA ASP A 277 14.61 12.81 -9.80
C ASP A 277 15.13 12.64 -8.36
N ASN A 278 16.44 12.42 -8.28
CA ASN A 278 17.32 12.63 -7.14
C ASN A 278 17.71 14.12 -7.13
N THR A 279 16.89 14.98 -6.53
CA THR A 279 17.28 16.37 -6.26
C THR A 279 17.04 16.72 -4.81
#